data_AF-A0A7S3PRM2-F1
#
_entry.id   AF-A0A7S3PRM2-F1
#
_cell.length_a   1.000
_cell.length_b   1.000
_cell.length_c   1.000
_cell.angle_alpha   90.00
_cell.angle_beta   90.00
_cell.angle_gamma   90.00
#
_symmetry.space_group_name_H-M   'P 1'
#
loop_
_entity.id
_entity.type
_entity.pdbx_description
1 polymer ?
#
loop_
_entity_poly.entity_id
_entity_poly.type
_entity_poly.pdbx_seq_one_letter_code
_entity_poly.pdbx_strand_id
1 'polypeptide(L)'
;KEGVPIKAAILTNKDHLSDQEYYSSDDEHQRNTVGNIPLKWYDDFDHIGYDLSGKPLLKSKGMDEVDKLIASKDDPYYRRTVYDEKNDESTVLTDRELVMVRRILESKFPEAGMNAEPDYDDYYTREKFVMPLSAAP
;
A
#
# COMPACT_ATOMS: atom_id res chain seq x y z
N LYS A 1 -33.85 16.91 -38.95
CA LYS A 1 -32.41 16.56 -39.02
C LYS A 1 -31.78 17.09 -37.75
N GLU A 2 -31.80 16.25 -36.74
CA GLU A 2 -31.58 16.58 -35.33
C GLU A 2 -30.08 16.69 -35.05
N GLY A 3 -29.67 17.76 -34.37
CA GLY A 3 -28.33 17.92 -33.84
C GLY A 3 -28.29 17.42 -32.41
N VAL A 4 -27.58 16.33 -32.16
CA VAL A 4 -27.32 15.79 -30.82
C VAL A 4 -26.16 16.56 -30.20
N PRO A 5 -26.34 17.28 -29.06
CA PRO A 5 -25.21 17.84 -28.34
C PRO A 5 -24.47 16.73 -27.59
N ILE A 6 -23.16 16.66 -27.81
CA ILE A 6 -22.24 15.75 -27.12
C ILE A 6 -22.32 16.07 -25.63
N LYS A 7 -22.93 15.18 -24.85
CA LYS A 7 -22.88 15.23 -23.38
C LYS A 7 -21.42 15.09 -22.98
N ALA A 8 -20.80 16.18 -22.57
CA ALA A 8 -19.57 16.16 -21.80
C ALA A 8 -19.87 15.46 -20.48
N ALA A 9 -19.69 14.14 -20.45
CA ALA A 9 -19.48 13.39 -19.22
C ALA A 9 -18.11 13.83 -18.68
N ILE A 10 -18.08 14.97 -18.01
CA ILE A 10 -16.95 15.33 -17.15
C ILE A 10 -17.00 14.32 -16.01
N LEU A 11 -16.04 13.42 -16.09
CA LEU A 11 -15.68 12.39 -15.14
C LEU A 11 -15.85 12.90 -13.72
N THR A 12 -16.85 12.39 -13.01
CA THR A 12 -16.87 12.42 -11.55
C THR A 12 -15.78 11.46 -11.07
N ASN A 13 -14.53 11.92 -11.09
CA ASN A 13 -13.46 11.35 -10.29
C ASN A 13 -13.83 11.61 -8.83
N LYS A 14 -14.50 10.63 -8.23
CA LYS A 14 -14.96 10.64 -6.85
C LYS A 14 -13.99 9.82 -5.99
N ASP A 15 -12.69 9.98 -6.26
CA ASP A 15 -11.62 9.21 -5.62
C ASP A 15 -10.77 10.09 -4.68
N HIS A 16 -11.27 11.27 -4.34
CA HIS A 16 -10.62 12.20 -3.42
C HIS A 16 -11.62 12.59 -2.33
N LEU A 17 -11.62 11.83 -1.23
CA LEU A 17 -11.77 12.27 0.17
C LEU A 17 -12.33 11.12 1.04
N SER A 18 -11.42 10.31 1.54
CA SER A 18 -11.43 9.81 2.93
C SER A 18 -9.98 9.80 3.42
N ASP A 19 -9.36 10.98 3.40
CA ASP A 19 -7.95 11.21 3.72
C ASP A 19 -7.71 11.33 5.23
N GLN A 20 -7.96 10.25 5.99
CA GLN A 20 -7.51 10.22 7.39
C GLN A 20 -7.04 8.87 7.95
N GLU A 21 -7.12 7.76 7.19
CA GLU A 21 -6.72 6.44 7.73
C GLU A 21 -5.80 5.63 6.80
N TYR A 22 -5.38 6.15 5.64
CA TYR A 22 -4.57 5.35 4.68
C TYR A 22 -3.06 5.31 4.99
N TYR A 23 -2.58 6.11 5.94
CA TYR A 23 -1.15 6.19 6.30
C TYR A 23 -0.83 5.58 7.66
N SER A 24 -1.83 5.04 8.37
CA SER A 24 -1.58 4.34 9.61
C SER A 24 -1.00 2.97 9.28
N SER A 25 0.22 2.71 9.73
CA SER A 25 0.89 1.42 9.57
C SER A 25 0.14 0.26 10.23
N ASP A 26 -0.87 0.55 11.06
CA ASP A 26 -1.68 -0.43 11.82
C ASP A 26 -3.04 -0.71 11.13
N ASP A 27 -3.39 0.02 10.07
CA ASP A 27 -4.70 -0.11 9.38
C ASP A 27 -4.67 -1.09 8.20
N GLU A 28 -3.54 -1.76 7.94
CA GLU A 28 -3.58 -3.00 7.17
C GLU A 28 -4.48 -3.96 7.95
N HIS A 29 -5.66 -4.26 7.40
CA HIS A 29 -6.71 -5.03 8.07
C HIS A 29 -6.22 -6.46 8.32
N GLN A 30 -5.39 -6.66 9.35
CA GLN A 30 -4.87 -7.95 9.73
C GLN A 30 -6.04 -8.73 10.29
N ARG A 31 -6.65 -9.55 9.43
CA ARG A 31 -7.77 -10.43 9.79
C ARG A 31 -7.34 -11.36 10.92
N ASN A 32 -6.04 -11.68 10.96
CA ASN A 32 -5.42 -12.46 12.01
C ASN A 32 -4.88 -11.63 13.18
N THR A 33 -5.22 -12.04 14.40
CA THR A 33 -4.84 -11.36 15.66
C THR A 33 -3.59 -11.94 16.34
N VAL A 34 -2.97 -12.98 15.76
CA VAL A 34 -1.83 -13.70 16.38
C VAL A 34 -0.54 -12.88 16.49
N GLY A 35 -0.43 -11.74 15.80
CA GLY A 35 0.76 -10.87 15.88
C GLY A 35 2.02 -11.51 15.25
N ASN A 36 3.20 -11.21 15.79
CA ASN A 36 4.49 -11.72 15.31
C ASN A 36 4.90 -13.00 16.05
N ILE A 37 4.19 -14.09 15.80
CA ILE A 37 4.45 -15.41 16.39
C ILE A 37 4.95 -16.36 15.30
N PRO A 38 5.88 -17.29 15.59
CA PRO A 38 6.30 -18.29 14.62
C PRO A 38 5.13 -19.16 14.13
N LEU A 39 4.90 -19.18 12.81
CA LEU A 39 3.80 -19.94 12.18
C LEU A 39 3.88 -21.45 12.41
N LYS A 40 5.08 -21.99 12.67
CA LYS A 40 5.31 -23.40 12.99
C LYS A 40 4.46 -23.96 14.15
N TRP A 41 3.95 -23.10 15.04
CA TRP A 41 3.07 -23.53 16.13
C TRP A 41 1.68 -23.96 15.64
N TYR A 42 1.32 -23.59 14.41
CA TYR A 42 0.05 -23.92 13.75
C TYR A 42 0.21 -25.02 12.69
N ASP A 43 1.38 -25.66 12.58
CA ASP A 43 1.63 -26.73 11.59
C ASP A 43 0.67 -27.92 11.81
N ASP A 44 0.48 -28.33 13.07
CA ASP A 44 -0.37 -29.46 13.46
C ASP A 44 -1.88 -29.11 13.54
N PHE A 45 -2.25 -27.83 13.44
CA PHE A 45 -3.64 -27.37 13.53
C PHE A 45 -4.22 -27.05 12.16
N ASP A 46 -5.54 -27.15 11.98
CA ASP A 46 -6.23 -26.86 10.71
C ASP A 46 -6.46 -25.36 10.45
N HIS A 47 -5.99 -24.47 11.34
CA HIS A 47 -6.20 -23.02 11.27
C HIS A 47 -4.92 -22.25 11.64
N ILE A 48 -4.75 -21.03 11.11
CA ILE A 48 -3.65 -20.09 11.43
C ILE A 48 -4.25 -18.93 12.23
N GLY A 49 -4.66 -19.20 13.47
CA GLY A 49 -5.19 -18.17 14.37
C GLY A 49 -6.68 -17.88 14.25
N TYR A 50 -7.09 -16.70 14.74
CA TYR A 50 -8.48 -16.31 14.92
C TYR A 50 -8.74 -14.88 14.46
N ASP A 51 -9.94 -14.68 13.92
CA ASP A 51 -10.53 -13.37 13.59
C ASP A 51 -10.82 -12.56 14.87
N LEU A 52 -11.04 -11.24 14.74
CA LEU A 52 -11.47 -10.34 15.84
C LEU A 52 -12.74 -10.84 16.55
N SER A 53 -13.59 -11.58 15.81
CA SER A 53 -14.80 -12.22 16.35
C SER A 53 -14.56 -13.58 17.05
N GLY A 54 -13.31 -14.06 17.11
CA GLY A 54 -12.95 -15.38 17.64
C GLY A 54 -13.27 -16.55 16.72
N LYS A 55 -13.53 -16.31 15.42
CA LYS A 55 -13.74 -17.38 14.44
C LYS A 55 -12.37 -17.92 13.96
N PRO A 56 -12.18 -19.25 13.87
CA PRO A 56 -10.92 -19.81 13.41
C PRO A 56 -10.67 -19.44 11.94
N LEU A 57 -9.46 -18.98 11.64
CA LEU A 57 -9.01 -18.73 10.28
C LEU A 57 -8.44 -20.02 9.71
N LEU A 58 -9.28 -20.77 8.99
CA LEU A 58 -8.90 -22.07 8.42
C LEU A 58 -7.75 -21.91 7.43
N LYS A 59 -6.81 -22.86 7.47
CA LYS A 59 -5.78 -22.97 6.44
C LYS A 59 -6.45 -23.33 5.12
N SER A 60 -6.17 -22.58 4.07
CA SER A 60 -6.38 -23.06 2.73
C SER A 60 -5.60 -24.36 2.57
N LYS A 61 -6.18 -25.32 1.86
CA LYS A 61 -5.47 -26.55 1.53
C LYS A 61 -4.29 -26.13 0.65
N GLY A 62 -3.10 -26.05 1.25
CA GLY A 62 -1.92 -25.46 0.63
C GLY A 62 -1.75 -26.02 -0.77
N MET A 63 -1.65 -25.14 -1.76
CA MET A 63 -1.36 -25.55 -3.12
C MET A 63 -0.03 -26.32 -3.12
N ASP A 64 -0.03 -27.53 -3.68
CA ASP A 64 1.20 -28.30 -3.78
C ASP A 64 2.24 -27.52 -4.60
N GLU A 65 3.52 -27.83 -4.43
CA GLU A 65 4.59 -27.18 -5.22
C GLU A 65 4.36 -27.31 -6.73
N VAL A 66 3.74 -28.42 -7.14
CA VAL A 66 3.33 -28.68 -8.52
C VAL A 66 2.22 -27.73 -8.96
N ASP A 67 1.21 -27.50 -8.11
CA ASP A 67 0.10 -26.59 -8.41
C ASP A 67 0.59 -25.15 -8.50
N LYS A 68 1.51 -24.74 -7.62
CA LYS A 68 2.18 -23.43 -7.69
C LYS A 68 2.96 -23.26 -8.99
N LEU A 69 3.63 -24.32 -9.45
CA LEU A 69 4.36 -24.30 -10.73
C LEU A 69 3.42 -24.19 -11.94
N ILE A 70 2.24 -24.81 -11.87
CA ILE A 70 1.22 -24.70 -12.91
C ILE A 70 0.65 -23.28 -12.93
N ALA A 71 0.24 -22.75 -11.77
CA ALA A 71 -0.23 -21.37 -11.64
C ALA A 71 0.81 -20.36 -12.14
N SER A 72 2.10 -20.63 -11.89
CA SER A 72 3.22 -19.84 -12.41
C SER A 72 3.28 -19.73 -13.93
N LYS A 73 2.79 -20.73 -14.66
CA LYS A 73 2.82 -20.75 -16.13
C LYS A 73 1.52 -20.26 -16.75
N ASP A 74 0.39 -20.55 -16.11
CA ASP A 74 -0.92 -20.25 -16.67
C ASP A 74 -1.37 -18.82 -16.39
N ASP A 75 -0.99 -18.23 -15.23
CA ASP A 75 -1.42 -16.90 -14.85
C ASP A 75 -0.42 -15.80 -15.26
N PRO A 76 -0.81 -14.84 -16.12
CA PRO A 76 0.04 -13.70 -16.50
C PRO A 76 0.39 -12.80 -15.31
N TYR A 77 -0.47 -12.79 -14.29
CA TYR A 77 -0.34 -11.96 -13.09
C TYR A 77 0.46 -12.62 -11.98
N TYR A 78 0.85 -13.90 -12.12
CA TYR A 78 1.55 -14.64 -11.07
C TYR A 78 2.81 -13.91 -10.56
N ARG A 79 3.55 -13.26 -11.46
CA ARG A 79 4.75 -12.48 -11.12
C ARG A 79 4.48 -11.21 -10.30
N ARG A 80 3.22 -10.79 -10.22
CA ARG A 80 2.74 -9.60 -9.53
C ARG A 80 1.96 -9.96 -8.26
N THR A 81 1.73 -11.25 -8.02
CA THR A 81 1.03 -11.75 -6.85
C THR A 81 2.02 -11.97 -5.71
N VAL A 82 1.68 -11.50 -4.52
CA VAL A 82 2.44 -11.70 -3.28
C VAL A 82 1.58 -12.54 -2.34
N TYR A 83 2.18 -13.56 -1.73
CA TYR A 83 1.51 -14.41 -0.76
C TYR A 83 1.81 -13.92 0.66
N ASP A 84 0.75 -13.66 1.43
CA ASP A 84 0.81 -13.32 2.85
C ASP A 84 0.60 -14.58 3.70
N GLU A 85 1.65 -14.98 4.41
CA GLU A 85 1.65 -16.18 5.26
C GLU A 85 0.75 -16.04 6.50
N LYS A 86 0.47 -14.82 6.98
CA LYS A 86 -0.32 -14.61 8.21
C LYS A 86 -1.81 -14.75 7.98
N ASN A 87 -2.29 -14.28 6.82
CA ASN A 87 -3.71 -14.33 6.44
C ASN A 87 -4.01 -15.44 5.44
N ASP A 88 -2.98 -16.17 4.98
CA ASP A 88 -3.07 -17.23 3.97
C ASP A 88 -3.76 -16.74 2.69
N GLU A 89 -3.39 -15.53 2.27
CA GLU A 89 -4.02 -14.81 1.15
C GLU A 89 -2.98 -14.40 0.11
N SER A 90 -3.36 -14.49 -1.17
CA SER A 90 -2.55 -14.02 -2.28
C SER A 90 -3.09 -12.70 -2.82
N THR A 91 -2.36 -11.61 -2.63
CA THR A 91 -2.75 -10.27 -3.09
C THR A 91 -2.04 -9.91 -4.38
N VAL A 92 -2.75 -9.28 -5.33
CA VAL A 92 -2.18 -8.88 -6.62
C VAL A 92 -1.79 -7.41 -6.57
N LEU A 93 -0.52 -7.11 -6.87
CA LEU A 93 -0.01 -5.74 -6.90
C LEU A 93 -0.55 -4.94 -8.09
N THR A 94 -1.02 -3.74 -7.80
CA THR A 94 -1.47 -2.76 -8.79
C THR A 94 -0.30 -2.21 -9.61
N ASP A 95 -0.58 -1.62 -10.77
CA ASP A 95 0.47 -1.02 -11.62
C ASP A 95 1.24 0.11 -10.92
N ARG A 96 0.54 0.90 -10.09
CA ARG A 96 1.16 2.00 -9.33
C ARG A 96 2.18 1.49 -8.32
N GLU A 97 1.82 0.46 -7.57
CA GLU A 97 2.68 -0.16 -6.56
C GLU A 97 3.93 -0.79 -7.20
N LEU A 98 3.80 -1.44 -8.35
CA LEU A 98 4.96 -1.98 -9.07
C LEU A 98 5.93 -0.90 -9.54
N VAL A 99 5.41 0.20 -10.07
CA VAL A 99 6.24 1.34 -10.47
C VAL A 99 6.95 1.93 -9.25
N MET A 100 6.26 2.01 -8.11
CA MET A 100 6.83 2.49 -6.86
C MET A 100 7.98 1.58 -6.38
N VAL A 101 7.76 0.27 -6.31
CA VAL A 101 8.78 -0.73 -5.92
C VAL A 101 10.00 -0.63 -6.83
N ARG A 102 9.79 -0.55 -8.16
CA ARG A 102 10.88 -0.39 -9.12
C ARG A 102 11.69 0.87 -8.87
N ARG A 103 11.03 1.99 -8.58
CA ARG A 103 11.71 3.27 -8.27
C ARG A 103 12.51 3.19 -6.99
N ILE A 104 11.96 2.56 -5.95
CA ILE A 104 12.66 2.35 -4.67
C ILE A 104 13.94 1.52 -4.89
N LEU A 105 13.87 0.45 -5.68
CA LEU A 105 15.04 -0.36 -6.05
C LEU A 105 16.09 0.45 -6.82
N GLU A 106 15.65 1.37 -7.67
CA GLU A 106 16.50 2.30 -8.41
C GLU A 106 16.96 3.50 -7.55
N SER A 107 16.66 3.53 -6.24
CA SER A 107 16.94 4.64 -5.32
C SER A 107 16.36 6.00 -5.78
N LYS A 108 15.21 5.97 -6.48
CA LYS A 108 14.45 7.15 -6.93
C LYS A 108 13.28 7.41 -6.00
N PHE A 109 12.73 8.62 -6.08
CA PHE A 109 11.51 8.97 -5.35
C PHE A 109 10.33 8.07 -5.76
N PRO A 110 9.53 7.60 -4.79
CA PRO A 110 8.41 6.69 -5.05
C PRO A 110 7.34 7.35 -5.93
N GLU A 111 7.01 8.62 -5.65
CA GLU A 111 6.02 9.39 -6.41
C GLU A 111 6.61 10.09 -7.63
N ALA A 112 5.80 10.21 -8.69
CA ALA A 112 6.19 10.91 -9.91
C ALA A 112 6.06 12.41 -9.68
N GLY A 113 7.15 13.17 -9.87
CA GLY A 113 7.11 14.64 -9.80
C GLY A 113 7.74 15.27 -8.56
N MET A 114 8.30 14.47 -7.65
CA MET A 114 9.13 15.01 -6.57
C MET A 114 10.45 15.53 -7.13
N ASN A 115 10.76 16.80 -6.87
CA ASN A 115 12.02 17.40 -7.28
C ASN A 115 13.12 17.05 -6.27
N ALA A 116 14.22 16.46 -6.74
CA ALA A 116 15.39 16.14 -5.92
C ALA A 116 16.08 17.41 -5.38
N GLU A 117 16.01 18.49 -6.16
CA GLU A 117 16.71 19.74 -5.93
C GLU A 117 15.69 20.89 -6.03
N PRO A 118 14.83 21.08 -5.01
CA PRO A 118 13.95 22.23 -4.98
C PRO A 118 14.76 23.52 -4.84
N ASP A 119 14.28 24.61 -5.45
CA ASP A 119 14.89 25.92 -5.26
C ASP A 119 14.87 26.29 -3.76
N TYR A 120 15.98 26.85 -3.28
CA TYR A 120 16.08 27.28 -1.89
C TYR A 120 15.10 28.41 -1.61
N ASP A 121 14.10 28.14 -0.77
CA ASP A 121 13.12 29.14 -0.32
C ASP A 121 13.52 29.70 1.05
N ASP A 122 13.77 31.01 1.07
CA ASP A 122 14.20 31.79 2.23
C ASP A 122 13.02 32.10 3.17
N TYR A 123 12.35 31.06 3.68
CA TYR A 123 11.11 31.20 4.47
C TYR A 123 11.28 32.02 5.76
N TYR A 124 12.49 32.02 6.34
CA TYR A 124 12.83 32.72 7.57
C TYR A 124 13.37 34.13 7.34
N THR A 125 14.30 34.28 6.39
CA THR A 125 15.03 35.54 6.14
C THR A 125 14.23 36.55 5.29
N ARG A 126 13.16 36.10 4.61
CA ARG A 126 12.24 37.00 3.87
C ARG A 126 11.55 38.03 4.77
N GLU A 127 11.32 37.71 6.04
CA GLU A 127 10.70 38.61 7.01
C GLU A 127 11.77 39.31 7.87
N LYS A 128 11.81 40.63 7.81
CA LYS A 128 12.76 41.44 8.59
C LYS A 128 12.23 41.68 10.00
N PHE A 129 12.95 41.19 11.01
CA PHE A 129 12.66 41.49 12.41
C PHE A 129 13.19 42.87 12.79
N VAL A 130 12.34 43.68 13.41
CA VAL A 130 12.68 45.04 13.85
C VAL A 130 13.39 45.04 15.21
N MET A 131 13.22 43.97 15.99
CA MET A 131 13.81 43.81 17.33
C MET A 131 15.15 43.08 17.25
N PRO A 132 16.09 43.39 18.18
CA PRO A 132 17.36 42.68 18.24
C PRO A 132 17.15 41.21 18.64
N LEU A 133 18.07 40.35 18.19
CA LEU A 133 18.05 38.92 18.51
C LEU A 133 18.23 38.63 20.01
N SER A 134 18.79 39.57 20.78
CA SER A 134 18.96 39.47 22.23
C SER A 134 18.79 40.84 22.90
N ALA A 135 18.19 40.82 24.08
CA ALA A 135 18.04 41.97 24.98
C ALA A 135 18.95 41.84 26.21
N ALA A 136 20.15 41.26 26.04
CA ALA A 136 21.14 41.18 27.10
C ALA A 136 21.39 42.57 27.72
N PRO A 137 21.47 42.66 29.05
CA PRO A 137 21.51 43.94 29.78
C PRO A 137 22.80 44.73 29.53
#